data_AF-R1FP66-F1
#
_entry.id   AF-R1FP66-F1
#
_cell.length_a   1.000
_cell.length_b   1.000
_cell.length_c   1.000
_cell.angle_alpha   90.00
_cell.angle_beta   90.00
_cell.angle_gamma   90.00
#
_symmetry.space_group_name_H-M   'P 1'
#
loop_
_entity.id
_entity.type
_entity.pdbx_description
1 polymer ?
#
loop_
_entity_poly.entity_id
_entity_poly.type
_entity_poly.pdbx_seq_one_letter_code
_entity_poly.pdbx_strand_id
1 'polypeptide(L)'
;MLAAAVSTPLSFAGAAAAPLARASAPAMSALPELSKKLNPVLGYWDPLNLAELNFWGAGDDATVGFLRHAEIKHGRVAMAAFVGYCVQSNVHFPWAPFNSIPTNIAPAEQWAQLPEAAKWQIILFVGFLEVYSEHSFILEKYGQKHYMKGGKPGFFPDFDTMVHPVPLNLWDPLKAYKGASAERKADGLLKEVNNGRLAMIGIMGFCAEARVPGAVPALSNIAHYAGDPMAPFAANFHLPGFAS
;
A
#
# COMPACT_ATOMS: atom_id res chain seq x y z
N MET A 1 -28.27 -3.46 72.21
CA MET A 1 -28.09 -4.83 71.68
C MET A 1 -29.40 -5.18 70.97
N LEU A 2 -29.52 -5.17 69.65
CA LEU A 2 -28.80 -5.96 68.65
C LEU A 2 -28.55 -5.11 67.39
N ALA A 3 -27.39 -5.30 66.76
CA ALA A 3 -26.89 -4.51 65.64
C ALA A 3 -27.13 -5.19 64.28
N ALA A 4 -27.32 -4.34 63.26
CA ALA A 4 -26.87 -4.41 61.86
C ALA A 4 -26.88 -5.73 61.07
N ALA A 5 -27.43 -5.67 59.85
CA ALA A 5 -26.69 -5.95 58.61
C ALA A 5 -27.50 -5.48 57.39
N VAL A 6 -27.07 -4.39 56.74
CA VAL A 6 -27.50 -4.01 55.39
C VAL A 6 -26.56 -4.71 54.41
N SER A 7 -27.09 -5.63 53.61
CA SER A 7 -26.33 -6.31 52.56
C SER A 7 -26.25 -5.43 51.31
N THR A 8 -25.07 -4.92 50.98
CA THR A 8 -24.75 -4.36 49.67
C THR A 8 -24.37 -5.49 48.71
N PRO A 9 -24.89 -5.53 47.46
CA PRO A 9 -24.40 -6.47 46.46
C PRO A 9 -23.00 -6.03 45.99
N LEU A 10 -22.04 -6.94 46.12
CA LEU A 10 -20.71 -6.82 45.53
C LEU A 10 -20.87 -6.93 44.00
N SER A 11 -20.93 -5.81 43.29
CA SER A 11 -20.78 -5.81 41.84
C SER A 11 -19.34 -6.14 41.51
N PHE A 12 -19.13 -7.32 40.92
CA PHE A 12 -17.86 -7.75 40.36
C PHE A 12 -17.52 -6.79 39.20
N ALA A 13 -16.71 -5.78 39.49
CA ALA A 13 -16.07 -4.98 38.46
C ALA A 13 -15.01 -5.85 37.78
N GLY A 14 -15.44 -6.60 36.77
CA GLY A 14 -14.51 -7.25 35.86
C GLY A 14 -13.56 -6.19 35.32
N ALA A 15 -12.26 -6.39 35.52
CA ALA A 15 -11.23 -5.51 34.99
C ALA A 15 -11.50 -5.33 33.50
N ALA A 16 -11.90 -4.12 33.10
CA ALA A 16 -12.04 -3.76 31.70
C ALA A 16 -10.67 -3.98 31.07
N ALA A 17 -10.55 -5.01 30.23
CA ALA A 17 -9.37 -5.24 29.44
C ALA A 17 -9.12 -3.96 28.64
N ALA A 18 -7.99 -3.31 28.92
CA ALA A 18 -7.56 -2.15 28.16
C ALA A 18 -7.57 -2.51 26.67
N PRO A 19 -8.06 -1.63 25.78
CA PRO A 19 -8.01 -1.89 24.35
C PRO A 19 -6.54 -2.08 23.97
N LEU A 20 -6.19 -3.31 23.58
CA LEU A 20 -4.86 -3.66 23.09
C LEU A 20 -4.44 -2.65 22.02
N ALA A 21 -3.43 -1.86 22.38
CA ALA A 21 -2.82 -0.88 21.50
C ALA A 21 -2.43 -1.60 20.21
N ARG A 22 -3.12 -1.18 19.15
CA ARG A 22 -2.97 -1.63 17.79
C ARG A 22 -1.51 -1.35 17.39
N ALA A 23 -0.69 -2.41 17.20
CA ALA A 23 0.78 -2.39 17.21
C ALA A 23 1.46 -1.28 16.39
N SER A 24 2.42 -0.58 16.99
CA SER A 24 3.30 0.45 16.39
C SER A 24 4.27 -0.13 15.35
N ALA A 25 5.02 0.72 14.63
CA ALA A 25 6.18 0.25 13.86
C ALA A 25 7.09 -0.60 14.77
N PRO A 26 7.54 -1.80 14.33
CA PRO A 26 8.49 -2.60 15.06
C PRO A 26 9.83 -1.87 15.11
N ALA A 27 10.44 -1.82 16.28
CA ALA A 27 11.81 -1.36 16.45
C ALA A 27 12.78 -2.26 15.67
N MET A 28 13.98 -1.76 15.38
CA MET A 28 15.07 -2.53 14.74
C MET A 28 15.23 -3.93 15.35
N SER A 29 15.16 -4.04 16.68
CA SER A 29 15.32 -5.28 17.43
C SER A 29 14.27 -6.36 17.14
N ALA A 30 13.09 -5.98 16.63
CA ALA A 30 11.99 -6.91 16.34
C ALA A 30 12.02 -7.47 14.91
N LEU A 31 12.94 -6.99 14.04
CA LEU A 31 13.04 -7.44 12.65
C LEU A 31 13.41 -8.93 12.51
N PRO A 32 14.31 -9.51 13.31
CA PRO A 32 14.66 -10.94 13.17
C PRO A 32 13.48 -11.86 13.47
N GLU A 33 12.66 -11.53 14.48
CA GLU A 33 11.46 -12.30 14.81
C GLU A 33 10.39 -12.20 13.73
N LEU A 34 10.17 -10.99 13.20
CA LEU A 34 9.24 -10.77 12.10
C LEU A 34 9.67 -11.55 10.85
N SER A 35 10.97 -11.56 10.55
CA SER A 35 11.51 -12.23 9.37
C SER A 35 11.36 -13.75 9.45
N LYS A 36 11.55 -14.34 10.64
CA LYS A 36 11.26 -15.76 10.88
C LYS A 36 9.78 -16.11 10.66
N LYS A 37 8.85 -15.20 10.97
CA LYS A 37 7.41 -15.39 10.70
C LYS A 37 7.08 -15.32 9.21
N LEU A 38 7.81 -14.51 8.43
CA LEU A 38 7.63 -14.39 6.98
C LEU A 38 8.20 -15.59 6.22
N ASN A 39 9.42 -16.01 6.58
CA ASN A 39 10.06 -17.20 6.04
C ASN A 39 11.03 -17.79 7.10
N PRO A 40 10.69 -18.94 7.72
CA PRO A 40 11.52 -19.53 8.75
C PRO A 40 12.85 -20.10 8.24
N VAL A 41 12.97 -20.38 6.94
CA VAL A 41 14.17 -20.97 6.33
C VAL A 41 15.21 -19.90 6.04
N LEU A 42 14.79 -18.78 5.42
CA LEU A 42 15.70 -17.66 5.12
C LEU A 42 16.00 -16.82 6.36
N GLY A 43 15.03 -16.70 7.29
CA GLY A 43 15.20 -15.88 8.49
C GLY A 43 15.37 -14.39 8.15
N TYR A 44 16.23 -13.70 8.91
CA TYR A 44 16.54 -12.29 8.69
C TYR A 44 17.47 -12.13 7.48
N TRP A 45 17.05 -11.32 6.50
CA TRP A 45 17.77 -11.08 5.26
C TRP A 45 18.03 -9.58 5.08
N ASP A 46 19.27 -9.17 5.32
CA ASP A 46 19.75 -7.80 5.05
C ASP A 46 21.22 -7.86 4.57
N PRO A 47 21.46 -8.17 3.29
CA PRO A 47 22.82 -8.29 2.75
C PRO A 47 23.52 -6.94 2.55
N LEU A 48 22.77 -5.83 2.58
CA LEU A 48 23.26 -4.48 2.31
C LEU A 48 23.30 -3.61 3.57
N ASN A 49 22.93 -4.16 4.73
CA ASN A 49 22.80 -3.47 6.01
C ASN A 49 22.00 -2.17 5.92
N LEU A 50 20.95 -2.14 5.08
CA LEU A 50 20.17 -0.92 4.84
C LEU A 50 19.35 -0.53 6.07
N ALA A 51 18.96 -1.50 6.90
CA ALA A 51 18.19 -1.24 8.10
C ALA A 51 19.01 -0.48 9.16
N GLU A 52 20.33 -0.59 9.13
CA GLU A 52 21.27 0.09 10.05
C GLU A 52 21.68 1.49 9.56
N LEU A 53 21.27 1.89 8.35
CA LEU A 53 21.58 3.21 7.84
C LEU A 53 20.71 4.27 8.51
N ASN A 54 21.35 5.30 9.04
CA ASN A 54 20.63 6.46 9.59
C ASN A 54 20.29 7.44 8.46
N PHE A 55 19.19 7.18 7.75
CA PHE A 55 18.77 8.08 6.69
C PHE A 55 18.31 9.43 7.27
N TRP A 56 18.82 10.52 6.69
CA TRP A 56 18.51 11.91 7.07
C TRP A 56 18.74 12.25 8.56
N GLY A 57 19.52 11.45 9.29
CA GLY A 57 19.78 11.67 10.72
C GLY A 57 18.57 11.40 11.64
N ALA A 58 17.55 10.69 11.15
CA ALA A 58 16.29 10.46 11.88
C ALA A 58 16.35 9.32 12.93
N GLY A 59 17.44 8.54 12.95
CA GLY A 59 17.64 7.40 13.85
C GLY A 59 17.10 6.07 13.30
N ASP A 60 17.63 4.96 13.80
CA ASP A 60 17.47 3.63 13.19
C ASP A 60 16.01 3.16 13.17
N ASP A 61 15.25 3.40 14.25
CA ASP A 61 13.82 3.04 14.28
C ASP A 61 12.98 3.82 13.27
N ALA A 62 13.37 5.07 12.96
CA ALA A 62 12.73 5.86 11.92
C ALA A 62 13.09 5.34 10.52
N THR A 63 14.34 4.93 10.29
CA THR A 63 14.78 4.25 9.05
C THR A 63 13.96 2.98 8.82
N VAL A 64 13.80 2.13 9.84
CA VAL A 64 12.99 0.90 9.73
C VAL A 64 11.54 1.21 9.42
N GLY A 65 10.95 2.19 10.11
CA GLY A 65 9.59 2.64 9.86
C GLY A 65 9.42 3.07 8.40
N PHE A 66 10.38 3.81 7.85
CA PHE A 66 10.42 4.23 6.46
C PHE A 66 10.56 3.05 5.49
N LEU A 67 11.55 2.17 5.68
CA LEU A 67 11.80 1.02 4.78
C LEU A 67 10.62 0.05 4.74
N ARG A 68 10.01 -0.25 5.89
CA ARG A 68 8.80 -1.09 5.95
C ARG A 68 7.61 -0.43 5.27
N HIS A 69 7.47 0.88 5.44
CA HIS A 69 6.40 1.60 4.78
C HIS A 69 6.59 1.62 3.26
N ALA A 70 7.82 1.83 2.80
CA ALA A 70 8.19 1.77 1.39
C ALA A 70 7.90 0.38 0.81
N GLU A 71 8.33 -0.71 1.47
CA GLU A 71 8.06 -2.08 1.03
C GLU A 71 6.56 -2.34 0.86
N ILE A 72 5.73 -1.93 1.83
CA ILE A 72 4.28 -2.12 1.78
C ILE A 72 3.66 -1.29 0.65
N LYS A 73 4.06 -0.02 0.48
CA LYS A 73 3.55 0.84 -0.61
C LYS A 73 3.89 0.23 -1.99
N HIS A 74 5.15 -0.14 -2.22
CA HIS A 74 5.57 -0.78 -3.47
C HIS A 74 4.85 -2.12 -3.69
N GLY A 75 4.73 -2.95 -2.66
CA GLY A 75 4.00 -4.21 -2.74
C GLY A 75 2.51 -4.04 -3.08
N ARG A 76 1.82 -3.05 -2.49
CA ARG A 76 0.42 -2.73 -2.80
C ARG A 76 0.24 -2.27 -4.23
N VAL A 77 1.07 -1.34 -4.68
CA VAL A 77 1.03 -0.85 -6.07
C VAL A 77 1.34 -1.99 -7.04
N ALA A 78 2.32 -2.85 -6.73
CA ALA A 78 2.65 -3.98 -7.58
C ALA A 78 1.54 -5.03 -7.65
N MET A 79 0.88 -5.35 -6.53
CA MET A 79 -0.27 -6.26 -6.53
C MET A 79 -1.44 -5.71 -7.38
N ALA A 80 -1.76 -4.43 -7.23
CA ALA A 80 -2.79 -3.78 -8.04
C ALA A 80 -2.39 -3.72 -9.52
N ALA A 81 -1.13 -3.40 -9.81
CA ALA A 81 -0.59 -3.37 -11.17
C ALA A 81 -0.62 -4.75 -11.83
N PHE A 82 -0.32 -5.83 -11.10
CA PHE A 82 -0.34 -7.19 -11.65
C PHE A 82 -1.74 -7.58 -12.13
N VAL A 83 -2.75 -7.39 -11.27
CA VAL A 83 -4.15 -7.62 -11.64
C VAL A 83 -4.58 -6.69 -12.78
N GLY A 84 -4.20 -5.41 -12.71
CA GLY A 84 -4.48 -4.43 -13.76
C GLY A 84 -3.89 -4.83 -15.11
N TYR A 85 -2.65 -5.32 -15.13
CA TYR A 85 -1.98 -5.80 -16.34
C TYR A 85 -2.74 -6.99 -16.94
N CYS A 86 -3.09 -8.00 -16.14
CA CYS A 86 -3.85 -9.15 -16.61
C CYS A 86 -5.23 -8.75 -17.16
N VAL A 87 -5.94 -7.84 -16.50
CA VAL A 87 -7.25 -7.36 -16.97
C VAL A 87 -7.09 -6.58 -18.27
N GLN A 88 -6.17 -5.60 -18.34
CA GLN A 88 -5.97 -4.76 -19.52
C GLN A 88 -5.43 -5.51 -20.74
N SER A 89 -4.80 -6.66 -20.55
CA SER A 89 -4.42 -7.55 -21.66
C SER A 89 -5.59 -8.35 -22.24
N ASN A 90 -6.73 -8.46 -21.54
CA ASN A 90 -7.84 -9.36 -21.92
C ASN A 90 -9.21 -8.68 -22.04
N VAL A 91 -9.48 -7.65 -21.23
CA VAL A 91 -10.80 -7.02 -21.07
C VAL A 91 -10.63 -5.51 -21.14
N HIS A 92 -11.47 -4.88 -21.96
CA HIS A 92 -11.47 -3.42 -22.18
C HIS A 92 -12.86 -2.85 -21.96
N PHE A 93 -12.92 -1.57 -21.59
CA PHE A 93 -14.19 -0.87 -21.41
C PHE A 93 -14.78 -0.46 -22.77
N PRO A 94 -16.00 -0.90 -23.13
CA PRO A 94 -16.57 -0.68 -24.47
C PRO A 94 -17.18 0.72 -24.69
N TRP A 95 -17.03 1.66 -23.75
CA TRP A 95 -17.62 3.00 -23.82
C TRP A 95 -16.56 4.10 -23.98
N ALA A 96 -16.97 5.25 -24.51
CA ALA A 96 -16.11 6.43 -24.60
C ALA A 96 -15.73 6.96 -23.20
N PRO A 97 -14.49 7.45 -22.99
CA PRO A 97 -13.43 7.63 -23.98
C PRO A 97 -12.51 6.42 -24.17
N PHE A 98 -12.76 5.29 -23.51
CA PHE A 98 -11.84 4.13 -23.49
C PHE A 98 -11.92 3.28 -24.76
N ASN A 99 -13.06 3.27 -25.44
CA ASN A 99 -13.27 2.52 -26.68
C ASN A 99 -12.44 3.01 -27.89
N SER A 100 -11.78 4.16 -27.79
CA SER A 100 -10.89 4.67 -28.84
C SER A 100 -9.46 4.11 -28.74
N ILE A 101 -9.10 3.46 -27.63
CA ILE A 101 -7.78 2.86 -27.42
C ILE A 101 -7.80 1.43 -27.99
N PRO A 102 -6.84 1.06 -28.86
CA PRO A 102 -6.71 -0.29 -29.38
C PRO A 102 -6.55 -1.32 -28.25
N THR A 103 -7.17 -2.48 -28.40
CA THR A 103 -7.21 -3.52 -27.37
C THR A 103 -6.06 -4.53 -27.48
N ASN A 104 -5.51 -4.70 -28.69
CA ASN A 104 -4.45 -5.68 -28.99
C ASN A 104 -3.02 -5.13 -28.84
N ILE A 105 -2.81 -4.19 -27.93
CA ILE A 105 -1.50 -3.57 -27.67
C ILE A 105 -1.07 -3.82 -26.21
N ALA A 106 0.22 -3.65 -25.94
CA ALA A 106 0.76 -3.79 -24.59
C ALA A 106 0.07 -2.79 -23.63
N PRO A 107 -0.21 -3.16 -22.36
CA PRO A 107 -0.80 -2.23 -21.39
C PRO A 107 0.00 -0.93 -21.21
N ALA A 108 1.33 -0.97 -21.34
CA ALA A 108 2.17 0.22 -21.34
C ALA A 108 1.89 1.16 -22.52
N GLU A 109 1.56 0.61 -23.69
CA GLU A 109 1.17 1.40 -24.86
C GLU A 109 -0.24 1.98 -24.71
N GLN A 110 -1.17 1.24 -24.09
CA GLN A 110 -2.50 1.76 -23.74
C GLN A 110 -2.38 2.99 -22.83
N TRP A 111 -1.48 2.97 -21.85
CA TRP A 111 -1.18 4.14 -21.02
C TRP A 111 -0.64 5.30 -21.87
N ALA A 112 0.29 5.03 -22.78
CA ALA A 112 0.87 6.07 -23.64
C ALA A 112 -0.19 6.80 -24.48
N GLN A 113 -1.21 6.08 -24.96
CA GLN A 113 -2.29 6.61 -25.79
C GLN A 113 -3.40 7.34 -25.02
N LEU A 114 -3.40 7.31 -23.67
CA LEU A 114 -4.37 8.08 -22.88
C LEU A 114 -4.23 9.59 -23.13
N PRO A 115 -5.34 10.35 -23.19
CA PRO A 115 -5.31 11.81 -23.20
C PRO A 115 -4.51 12.37 -22.01
N GLU A 116 -3.73 13.42 -22.24
CA GLU A 116 -2.87 14.02 -21.21
C GLU A 116 -3.66 14.44 -19.96
N ALA A 117 -4.84 15.03 -20.14
CA ALA A 117 -5.72 15.41 -19.03
C ALA A 117 -6.11 14.21 -18.14
N ALA A 118 -6.33 13.03 -18.73
CA ALA A 118 -6.66 11.82 -17.97
C ALA A 118 -5.47 11.33 -17.14
N LYS A 119 -4.24 11.39 -17.71
CA LYS A 119 -3.01 11.05 -16.98
C LYS A 119 -2.81 11.97 -15.76
N TRP A 120 -2.97 13.28 -15.96
CA TRP A 120 -2.89 14.25 -14.86
C TRP A 120 -3.93 13.99 -13.78
N GLN A 121 -5.18 13.70 -14.14
CA GLN A 121 -6.22 13.38 -13.17
C GLN A 121 -5.86 12.16 -12.32
N ILE A 122 -5.34 11.10 -12.94
CA ILE A 122 -4.91 9.89 -12.21
C ILE A 122 -3.74 10.21 -11.28
N ILE A 123 -2.71 10.89 -11.77
CA ILE A 123 -1.52 11.25 -10.98
C ILE A 123 -1.88 12.16 -9.81
N LEU A 124 -2.69 13.19 -10.05
CA LEU A 124 -3.13 14.13 -9.00
C LEU A 124 -4.05 13.44 -7.98
N PHE A 125 -4.90 12.51 -8.42
CA PHE A 125 -5.73 11.73 -7.52
C PHE A 125 -4.89 10.84 -6.60
N VAL A 126 -3.92 10.11 -7.16
CA VAL A 126 -2.98 9.30 -6.35
C VAL A 126 -2.15 10.21 -5.43
N GLY A 127 -1.66 11.34 -5.94
CA GLY A 127 -0.93 12.33 -5.15
C GLY A 127 -1.74 12.87 -3.98
N PHE A 128 -3.04 13.15 -4.18
CA PHE A 128 -3.94 13.53 -3.09
C PHE A 128 -4.05 12.43 -2.03
N LEU A 129 -4.24 11.17 -2.43
CA LEU A 129 -4.33 10.04 -1.48
C LEU A 129 -3.04 9.86 -0.68
N GLU A 130 -1.88 10.02 -1.33
CA GLU A 130 -0.57 9.93 -0.67
C GLU A 130 -0.41 11.04 0.38
N VAL A 131 -0.70 12.30 0.02
CA VAL A 131 -0.65 13.43 0.97
C VAL A 131 -1.65 13.26 2.11
N TYR A 132 -2.86 12.78 1.80
CA TYR A 132 -3.89 12.50 2.80
C TYR A 132 -3.43 11.47 3.83
N SER A 133 -2.69 10.43 3.39
CA SER A 133 -2.17 9.38 4.26
C SER A 133 -1.08 9.86 5.24
N GLU A 134 -0.34 10.92 4.89
CA GLU A 134 0.77 11.45 5.70
C GLU A 134 0.38 12.67 6.54
N HIS A 135 -0.82 13.22 6.32
CA HIS A 135 -1.26 14.44 6.99
C HIS A 135 -1.42 14.23 8.50
N SER A 136 -0.58 14.90 9.29
CA SER A 136 -0.48 14.72 10.75
C SER A 136 -1.80 14.87 11.49
N PHE A 137 -2.59 15.90 11.18
CA PHE A 137 -3.91 16.15 11.79
C PHE A 137 -4.88 14.97 11.59
N ILE A 138 -4.78 14.26 10.47
CA ILE A 138 -5.66 13.14 10.15
C ILE A 138 -5.21 11.92 10.94
N LEU A 139 -3.90 11.64 10.94
CA LEU A 139 -3.34 10.53 11.71
C LEU A 139 -3.62 10.67 13.21
N GLU A 140 -3.48 11.88 13.77
CA GLU A 140 -3.72 12.17 15.18
C GLU A 140 -5.17 11.88 15.60
N LYS A 141 -6.16 12.13 14.73
CA LYS A 141 -7.56 11.79 14.99
C LYS A 141 -7.80 10.28 15.15
N TYR A 142 -6.99 9.45 14.52
CA TYR A 142 -7.03 8.00 14.67
C TYR A 142 -6.07 7.47 15.75
N GLY A 143 -5.47 8.36 16.54
CA GLY A 143 -4.46 8.02 17.55
C GLY A 143 -3.19 7.41 16.93
N GLN A 144 -2.95 7.68 15.65
CA GLN A 144 -1.75 7.25 14.92
C GLN A 144 -0.78 8.43 14.78
N LYS A 145 0.50 8.12 14.67
CA LYS A 145 1.55 9.08 14.31
C LYS A 145 2.07 8.77 12.92
N HIS A 146 2.94 9.63 12.40
CA HIS A 146 3.72 9.32 11.19
C HIS A 146 4.52 8.01 11.41
N TYR A 147 4.67 7.18 10.37
CA TYR A 147 5.32 5.86 10.47
C TYR A 147 6.78 5.94 10.95
N MET A 148 7.49 7.03 10.63
CA MET A 148 8.85 7.31 11.16
C MET A 148 8.86 7.74 12.64
N LYS A 149 7.70 7.99 13.26
CA LYS A 149 7.55 8.43 14.65
C LYS A 149 6.80 7.38 15.50
N GLY A 150 6.96 6.11 15.14
CA GLY A 150 6.29 4.98 15.81
C GLY A 150 4.86 4.71 15.34
N GLY A 151 4.36 5.45 14.34
CA GLY A 151 3.11 5.15 13.66
C GLY A 151 3.14 3.82 12.91
N LYS A 152 1.97 3.34 12.51
CA LYS A 152 1.86 2.09 11.75
C LYS A 152 2.29 2.23 10.29
N PRO A 153 3.26 1.44 9.82
CA PRO A 153 3.56 1.37 8.40
C PRO A 153 2.35 0.83 7.61
N GLY A 154 1.95 1.55 6.57
CA GLY A 154 0.89 1.13 5.65
C GLY A 154 -0.54 1.35 6.16
N PHE A 155 -0.72 2.14 7.23
CA PHE A 155 -2.05 2.56 7.68
C PHE A 155 -2.59 3.68 6.78
N PHE A 156 -3.83 3.51 6.30
CA PHE A 156 -4.54 4.55 5.56
C PHE A 156 -5.74 5.03 6.39
N PRO A 157 -5.88 6.33 6.66
CA PRO A 157 -7.00 6.88 7.44
C PRO A 157 -8.33 6.84 6.67
N ASP A 158 -9.45 6.69 7.38
CA ASP A 158 -10.79 6.78 6.77
C ASP A 158 -11.10 8.24 6.37
N PHE A 159 -11.93 8.43 5.34
CA PHE A 159 -12.21 9.74 4.74
C PHE A 159 -13.13 10.67 5.55
N ASP A 160 -13.41 10.33 6.81
CA ASP A 160 -14.32 11.06 7.70
C ASP A 160 -13.91 12.53 7.95
N THR A 161 -12.67 12.90 7.62
CA THR A 161 -12.13 14.26 7.81
C THR A 161 -12.18 15.13 6.57
N MET A 162 -12.72 14.64 5.45
CA MET A 162 -12.84 15.42 4.21
C MET A 162 -13.97 16.44 4.30
N VAL A 163 -13.77 17.62 3.69
CA VAL A 163 -14.79 18.69 3.64
C VAL A 163 -16.03 18.25 2.85
N HIS A 164 -15.83 17.40 1.84
CA HIS A 164 -16.91 16.76 1.10
C HIS A 164 -17.04 15.31 1.55
N PRO A 165 -18.23 14.88 2.03
CA PRO A 165 -18.43 13.52 2.50
C PRO A 165 -18.36 12.55 1.31
N VAL A 166 -17.37 11.67 1.33
CA VAL A 166 -17.27 10.53 0.42
C VAL A 166 -17.93 9.32 1.07
N PRO A 167 -18.87 8.65 0.39
CA PRO A 167 -19.70 7.61 1.00
C PRO A 167 -18.95 6.31 1.30
N LEU A 168 -17.79 6.10 0.65
CA LEU A 168 -17.00 4.86 0.74
C LEU A 168 -15.56 5.18 1.13
N ASN A 169 -15.03 4.39 2.08
CA ASN A 169 -13.61 4.44 2.45
C ASN A 169 -12.75 3.76 1.38
N LEU A 170 -11.48 4.17 1.28
CA LEU A 170 -10.53 3.60 0.32
C LEU A 170 -10.27 2.10 0.56
N TRP A 171 -10.11 1.72 1.84
CA TRP A 171 -9.90 0.34 2.24
C TRP A 171 -11.08 -0.14 3.08
N ASP A 172 -11.51 -1.38 2.84
CA ASP A 172 -12.68 -2.02 3.45
C ASP A 172 -13.97 -1.16 3.39
N PRO A 173 -14.45 -0.80 2.18
CA PRO A 173 -15.64 0.04 2.02
C PRO A 173 -16.90 -0.58 2.63
N LEU A 174 -16.96 -1.92 2.72
CA LEU A 174 -18.08 -2.66 3.33
C LEU A 174 -17.88 -2.94 4.83
N LYS A 175 -16.78 -2.47 5.43
CA LYS A 175 -16.42 -2.65 6.85
C LYS A 175 -16.41 -4.12 7.30
N ALA A 176 -16.16 -5.05 6.38
CA ALA A 176 -16.18 -6.49 6.61
C ALA A 176 -15.06 -6.96 7.55
N TYR A 177 -14.00 -6.18 7.70
CA TYR A 177 -12.81 -6.51 8.47
C TYR A 177 -12.76 -5.82 9.85
N LYS A 178 -13.78 -4.99 10.17
CA LYS A 178 -13.88 -4.27 11.45
C LYS A 178 -13.87 -5.24 12.64
N GLY A 179 -14.56 -6.38 12.53
CA GLY A 179 -14.69 -7.41 13.57
C GLY A 179 -13.63 -8.52 13.58
N ALA A 180 -12.64 -8.50 12.67
CA ALA A 180 -11.64 -9.57 12.61
C ALA A 180 -10.71 -9.60 13.85
N SER A 181 -10.37 -10.80 14.32
CA SER A 181 -9.47 -11.04 15.45
C SER A 181 -8.06 -10.47 15.20
N ALA A 182 -7.35 -10.07 16.26
CA ALA A 182 -6.02 -9.49 16.15
C ALA A 182 -5.02 -10.42 15.44
N GLU A 183 -5.12 -11.72 15.69
CA GLU A 183 -4.30 -12.75 15.04
C GLU A 183 -4.57 -12.81 13.54
N ARG A 184 -5.83 -12.78 13.10
CA ARG A 184 -6.19 -12.76 11.69
C ARG A 184 -5.65 -11.51 10.99
N LYS A 185 -5.61 -10.37 11.69
CA LYS A 185 -5.02 -9.12 11.17
C LYS A 185 -3.51 -9.26 11.03
N ALA A 186 -2.83 -9.80 12.03
CA ALA A 186 -1.38 -10.02 11.98
C ALA A 186 -0.97 -11.00 10.88
N ASP A 187 -1.68 -12.13 10.76
CA ASP A 187 -1.47 -13.10 9.68
C ASP A 187 -1.76 -12.51 8.29
N GLY A 188 -2.82 -11.69 8.17
CA GLY A 188 -3.15 -10.96 6.95
C GLY A 188 -2.02 -10.03 6.49
N LEU A 189 -1.36 -9.33 7.42
CA LEU A 189 -0.22 -8.46 7.12
C LEU A 189 1.01 -9.24 6.63
N LEU A 190 1.27 -10.43 7.19
CA LEU A 190 2.37 -11.29 6.72
C LEU A 190 2.12 -11.77 5.29
N LYS A 191 0.87 -12.18 5.01
CA LYS A 191 0.43 -12.59 3.66
C LYS A 191 0.54 -11.44 2.67
N GLU A 192 0.14 -10.24 3.06
CA GLU A 192 0.26 -9.02 2.25
C GLU A 192 1.71 -8.76 1.83
N VAL A 193 2.66 -8.83 2.76
CA VAL A 193 4.09 -8.61 2.47
C VAL A 193 4.62 -9.65 1.48
N ASN A 194 4.38 -10.94 1.71
CA ASN A 194 4.89 -11.99 0.83
C ASN A 194 4.24 -11.93 -0.58
N ASN A 195 2.95 -11.65 -0.67
CA ASN A 195 2.27 -11.45 -1.95
C ASN A 195 2.76 -10.18 -2.66
N GLY A 196 3.02 -9.11 -1.92
CA GLY A 196 3.61 -7.87 -2.43
C GLY A 196 5.00 -8.10 -3.02
N ARG A 197 5.87 -8.83 -2.31
CA ARG A 197 7.20 -9.22 -2.81
C ARG A 197 7.14 -9.99 -4.11
N LEU A 198 6.23 -10.96 -4.20
CA LEU A 198 6.02 -11.74 -5.41
C LEU A 198 5.51 -10.86 -6.56
N ALA A 199 4.54 -9.98 -6.30
CA ALA A 199 3.97 -9.09 -7.30
C ALA A 199 5.00 -8.08 -7.84
N MET A 200 5.90 -7.57 -6.99
CA MET A 200 6.99 -6.69 -7.42
C MET A 200 7.89 -7.37 -8.46
N ILE A 201 8.30 -8.62 -8.21
CA ILE A 201 9.08 -9.41 -9.16
C ILE A 201 8.28 -9.69 -10.43
N GLY A 202 6.99 -10.04 -10.29
CA GLY A 202 6.10 -10.34 -11.40
C GLY A 202 5.95 -9.18 -12.39
N ILE A 203 5.69 -7.97 -11.90
CA ILE A 203 5.57 -6.77 -12.74
C ILE A 203 6.90 -6.42 -13.42
N MET A 204 8.02 -6.50 -12.71
CA MET A 204 9.32 -6.27 -13.32
C MET A 204 9.62 -7.28 -14.43
N GLY A 205 9.22 -8.55 -14.25
CA GLY A 205 9.29 -9.58 -15.29
C GLY A 205 8.45 -9.24 -16.52
N PHE A 206 7.21 -8.77 -16.34
CA PHE A 206 6.36 -8.35 -17.45
C PHE A 206 6.91 -7.12 -18.20
N CYS A 207 7.43 -6.14 -17.47
CA CYS A 207 8.07 -4.97 -18.07
C CYS A 207 9.34 -5.35 -18.85
N ALA A 208 10.16 -6.26 -18.31
CA ALA A 208 11.37 -6.74 -18.97
C ALA A 208 11.03 -7.51 -20.26
N GLU A 209 10.07 -8.44 -20.22
CA GLU A 209 9.65 -9.21 -21.39
C GLU A 209 9.00 -8.32 -22.47
N ALA A 210 8.17 -7.35 -22.06
CA ALA A 210 7.58 -6.39 -22.99
C ALA A 210 8.65 -5.56 -23.71
N ARG A 211 9.77 -5.24 -23.06
CA ARG A 211 10.84 -4.42 -23.62
C ARG A 211 11.88 -5.21 -24.40
N VAL A 212 12.20 -6.41 -23.92
CA VAL A 212 13.22 -7.31 -24.49
C VAL A 212 12.57 -8.68 -24.64
N PRO A 213 12.10 -9.04 -25.85
CA PRO A 213 11.48 -10.34 -26.10
C PRO A 213 12.43 -11.49 -25.73
N GLY A 214 11.93 -12.46 -24.96
CA GLY A 214 12.69 -13.59 -24.45
C GLY A 214 13.54 -13.31 -23.19
N ALA A 215 13.38 -12.15 -22.55
CA ALA A 215 14.03 -11.86 -21.27
C ALA A 215 13.56 -12.80 -20.14
N VAL A 216 12.30 -13.23 -20.19
CA VAL A 216 11.73 -14.21 -19.27
C VAL A 216 11.39 -15.49 -20.05
N PRO A 217 12.18 -16.57 -19.90
CA PRO A 217 12.03 -17.79 -20.70
C PRO A 217 10.64 -18.45 -20.66
N ALA A 218 9.85 -18.17 -19.62
CA ALA A 218 8.52 -18.74 -19.42
C ALA A 218 7.38 -17.93 -20.07
N LEU A 219 7.66 -16.73 -20.60
CA LEU A 219 6.65 -15.81 -21.12
C LEU A 219 6.88 -15.56 -22.61
N SER A 220 6.00 -16.06 -23.48
CA SER A 220 6.07 -15.85 -24.94
C SER A 220 4.95 -14.97 -25.51
N ASN A 221 3.92 -14.69 -24.69
CA ASN A 221 2.66 -14.10 -25.14
C ASN A 221 2.46 -12.67 -24.63
N ILE A 222 3.55 -11.92 -24.43
CA ILE A 222 3.50 -10.51 -24.02
C ILE A 222 3.72 -9.63 -25.26
N ALA A 223 2.84 -8.65 -25.45
CA ALA A 223 2.96 -7.70 -26.53
C ALA A 223 4.22 -6.83 -26.33
N HIS A 224 5.04 -6.73 -27.36
CA HIS A 224 6.27 -5.93 -27.34
C HIS A 224 5.94 -4.43 -27.26
N TYR A 225 6.68 -3.70 -26.43
CA TYR A 225 6.57 -2.25 -26.26
C TYR A 225 7.91 -1.56 -26.50
N ALA A 226 7.94 -0.69 -27.51
CA ALA A 226 9.14 0.01 -27.94
C ALA A 226 9.39 1.34 -27.18
N GLY A 227 8.42 1.83 -26.39
CA GLY A 227 8.55 3.07 -25.62
C GLY A 227 9.27 2.90 -24.28
N ASP A 228 9.37 4.00 -23.54
CA ASP A 228 9.87 4.01 -22.17
C ASP A 228 8.70 3.85 -21.17
N PRO A 229 8.57 2.70 -20.48
CA PRO A 229 7.50 2.48 -19.52
C PRO A 229 7.63 3.35 -18.26
N MET A 230 8.79 3.98 -18.03
CA MET A 230 9.01 4.86 -16.88
C MET A 230 8.64 6.33 -17.17
N ALA A 231 8.36 6.67 -18.44
CA ALA A 231 7.94 8.02 -18.82
C ALA A 231 6.42 8.18 -18.62
N PRO A 232 5.95 9.00 -17.64
CA PRO A 232 4.51 9.18 -17.41
C PRO A 232 3.83 9.89 -18.58
N PHE A 233 4.55 10.81 -19.23
CA PHE A 233 4.14 11.53 -20.43
C PHE A 233 5.11 11.18 -21.55
N ALA A 234 4.59 10.69 -22.68
CA ALA A 234 5.37 10.66 -23.92
C ALA A 234 5.73 12.11 -24.31
N ALA A 235 6.74 12.32 -25.17
CA ALA A 235 7.44 13.59 -25.47
C ALA A 235 6.61 14.87 -25.77
N ASN A 236 5.27 14.82 -25.76
CA ASN A 236 4.35 15.95 -25.80
C ASN A 236 3.91 16.35 -24.38
N PHE A 237 4.85 16.75 -23.53
CA PHE A 237 4.57 17.22 -22.18
C PHE A 237 4.28 18.72 -22.20
N HIS A 238 3.09 19.13 -21.75
CA HIS A 238 2.73 20.55 -21.64
C HIS A 238 2.30 20.85 -20.19
N LEU A 239 2.98 21.79 -19.53
CA LEU A 239 2.50 22.28 -18.24
C LEU A 239 1.24 23.13 -18.46
N PRO A 240 0.12 22.86 -17.77
CA PRO A 240 -1.06 23.70 -17.88
C PRO A 240 -0.72 25.15 -17.54
N GLY A 241 -0.86 26.07 -18.51
CA GLY A 241 -0.57 27.50 -18.34
C GLY A 241 0.82 27.97 -18.81
N PHE A 242 1.69 27.06 -19.25
CA PHE A 242 2.94 27.40 -19.91
C PHE A 242 2.91 26.81 -21.32
N ALA A 243 2.55 27.65 -22.30
CA ALA A 243 2.73 27.30 -23.70
C ALA A 243 4.23 27.31 -24.02
N SER A 244 4.70 26.27 -24.70
CA SER A 244 5.96 26.29 -25.46
C SER A 244 5.80 27.15 -26.70
#